data_AF-A0A952DWS6-F1
#
_entry.id   AF-A0A952DWS6-F1
#
_cell.length_a   1.000
_cell.length_b   1.000
_cell.length_c   1.000
_cell.angle_alpha   90.00
_cell.angle_beta   90.00
_cell.angle_gamma   90.00
#
_symmetry.space_group_name_H-M   'P 1'
#
loop_
_entity.id
_entity.type
_entity.pdbx_description
1 polymer ?
#
loop_
_entity_poly.entity_id
_entity_poly.type
_entity_poly.pdbx_seq_one_letter_code
_entity_poly.pdbx_strand_id
1 'polypeptide(L)'
;MNLWAVFLTGLTTGGLSCLAMQGGLLASIIANQKDEEIEKNAAHTTPSSFDQLDWLPVGLFLVSKLVAHTLLGFLLGWLGSQMELSLTLRLFFQGFAALFMLATAANLLQLHPLFRYIVFQPPKFIQRMVRNSTKSKALFTPAILGLLTIFIPCGVTQAMEVLAITSGNAVMGALIMFFFVLGTSPLFAALGVATAKLSETFRQSFLKIAAAVLIFLGLSSLNGILVVLDAPLTFQKVTDPITYYFSTERLQERIETQTRMVDGVQQVVIEATSNGYSPRHIKVKAGVPVQLTVQTRDTYTCASVFVLKAFNIKMQLGPTDSQSVSFTPTEKGKYSFTCVMGMYTGVLEVI
;
A
#
# COMPACT_ATOMS: atom_id res chain seq x y z
N MET A 1 12.61 17.52 0.06
CA MET A 1 11.86 16.33 0.52
C MET A 1 11.51 16.52 1.99
N ASN A 2 10.23 16.45 2.37
CA ASN A 2 9.80 16.72 3.75
C ASN A 2 9.62 15.41 4.54
N LEU A 3 10.62 15.03 5.35
CA LEU A 3 10.58 13.80 6.17
C LEU A 3 9.46 13.84 7.22
N TRP A 4 9.04 15.03 7.65
CA TRP A 4 7.89 15.19 8.55
C TRP A 4 6.59 14.77 7.87
N ALA A 5 6.41 15.12 6.60
CA ALA A 5 5.26 14.65 5.82
C ALA A 5 5.30 13.12 5.66
N VAL A 6 6.48 12.54 5.40
CA VAL A 6 6.64 11.07 5.34
C VAL A 6 6.25 10.42 6.67
N PHE A 7 6.69 10.96 7.81
CA PHE A 7 6.28 10.48 9.13
C PHE A 7 4.76 10.56 9.34
N LEU A 8 4.13 11.69 9.00
CA LEU A 8 2.67 11.87 9.11
C LEU A 8 1.89 10.93 8.20
N THR A 9 2.37 10.69 6.97
CA THR A 9 1.77 9.68 6.09
C THR A 9 1.90 8.28 6.66
N GLY A 10 3.04 7.97 7.31
CA GLY A 10 3.23 6.73 8.06
C GLY A 10 2.26 6.60 9.24
N LEU A 11 2.01 7.67 9.99
CA LEU A 11 1.09 7.66 11.13
C LEU A 11 -0.39 7.50 10.71
N THR A 12 -0.76 8.11 9.59
CA THR A 12 -2.16 8.19 9.14
C THR A 12 -2.48 7.07 8.15
N THR A 13 -2.36 7.33 6.85
CA THR A 13 -2.75 6.43 5.77
C THR A 13 -1.92 5.15 5.77
N GLY A 14 -0.61 5.26 5.99
CA GLY A 14 0.33 4.15 6.04
C GLY A 14 0.04 3.22 7.20
N GLY A 15 -0.11 3.76 8.40
CA GLY A 15 -0.36 3.02 9.63
C GLY A 15 -1.67 2.24 9.52
N LEU A 16 -2.77 2.88 9.11
CA LEU A 16 -4.06 2.21 8.96
C LEU A 16 -4.03 1.11 7.89
N SER A 17 -3.45 1.39 6.72
CA SER A 17 -3.37 0.40 5.62
C SER A 17 -2.48 -0.79 5.98
N CYS A 18 -1.31 -0.52 6.56
CA CYS A 18 -0.39 -1.57 6.96
C CYS A 18 -0.86 -2.33 8.21
N LEU A 19 -1.61 -1.70 9.14
CA LEU A 19 -2.27 -2.42 10.25
C LEU A 19 -3.32 -3.39 9.75
N ALA A 20 -4.11 -3.02 8.74
CA ALA A 20 -5.11 -3.91 8.17
C ALA A 20 -4.48 -5.21 7.63
N MET A 21 -3.28 -5.12 7.06
CA MET A 21 -2.58 -6.27 6.48
C MET A 21 -1.66 -7.00 7.47
N GLN A 22 -0.76 -6.29 8.12
CA GLN A 22 0.29 -6.85 8.98
C GLN A 22 -0.16 -6.97 10.44
N GLY A 23 -1.16 -6.17 10.87
CA GLY A 23 -1.67 -6.15 12.23
C GLY A 23 -2.40 -7.44 12.61
N GLY A 24 -3.14 -8.06 11.68
CA GLY A 24 -3.78 -9.36 11.92
C GLY A 24 -2.77 -10.50 12.17
N LEU A 25 -1.64 -10.49 11.46
CA LEU A 25 -0.55 -11.44 11.65
C LEU A 25 0.13 -11.24 13.01
N LEU A 26 0.44 -9.99 13.37
CA LEU A 26 0.99 -9.64 14.68
C LEU A 26 0.02 -10.05 15.81
N ALA A 27 -1.27 -9.74 15.66
CA ALA A 27 -2.29 -10.07 16.63
C ALA A 27 -2.43 -11.60 16.82
N SER A 28 -2.39 -12.37 15.74
CA SER A 28 -2.46 -13.84 15.80
C SER A 28 -1.25 -14.45 16.53
N ILE A 29 -0.05 -13.89 16.36
CA ILE A 29 1.15 -14.38 17.08
C ILE A 29 1.05 -14.07 18.56
N ILE A 30 0.67 -12.84 18.93
CA ILE A 30 0.50 -12.44 20.33
C ILE A 30 -0.55 -13.33 21.00
N ALA A 31 -1.65 -13.60 20.30
CA ALA A 31 -2.71 -14.46 20.78
C ALA A 31 -2.25 -15.91 20.98
N ASN A 32 -1.54 -16.50 20.01
CA ASN A 32 -1.01 -17.86 20.13
C ASN A 32 0.08 -17.99 21.21
N GLN A 33 0.90 -16.96 21.43
CA GLN A 33 1.90 -16.95 22.50
C GLN A 33 1.26 -16.92 23.88
N LYS A 34 0.19 -16.13 24.05
CA LYS A 34 -0.59 -16.09 25.27
C LYS A 34 -1.27 -17.44 25.55
N ASP A 35 -1.80 -18.09 24.53
CA ASP A 35 -2.39 -19.43 24.65
C ASP A 35 -1.32 -20.47 25.08
N GLU A 36 -0.10 -20.43 24.52
CA GLU A 36 1.02 -21.30 24.95
C GLU A 36 1.50 -21.03 26.38
N GLU A 37 1.50 -19.77 26.83
CA GLU A 37 1.87 -19.39 28.21
C GLU A 37 0.80 -19.83 29.22
N ILE A 38 -0.49 -19.70 28.90
CA ILE A 38 -1.59 -20.20 29.73
C ILE A 38 -1.52 -21.73 29.86
N GLU A 39 -1.23 -22.45 28.77
CA GLU A 39 -1.11 -23.92 28.78
C GLU A 39 0.05 -24.40 29.65
N LYS A 40 1.18 -23.68 29.66
CA LYS A 40 2.35 -23.99 30.52
C LYS A 40 2.14 -23.61 31.98
N ASN A 41 1.46 -22.49 32.24
CA ASN A 41 1.19 -22.01 33.60
C ASN A 41 0.03 -22.77 34.27
N ALA A 42 -0.80 -23.52 33.52
CA ALA A 42 -1.77 -24.45 34.10
C ALA A 42 -1.12 -25.59 34.94
N ALA A 43 0.20 -25.80 34.81
CA ALA A 43 0.98 -26.73 35.64
C ALA A 43 1.58 -26.07 36.92
N HIS A 44 1.54 -24.75 37.07
CA HIS A 44 2.02 -24.05 38.26
C HIS A 44 1.13 -22.84 38.59
N THR A 45 0.40 -22.96 39.69
CA THR A 45 -0.48 -21.95 40.27
C THR A 45 0.27 -20.69 40.70
N THR A 46 0.42 -19.71 39.81
CA THR A 46 0.44 -18.28 40.17
C THR A 46 0.12 -17.42 38.92
N PRO A 47 -0.86 -16.51 38.97
CA PRO A 47 -1.05 -15.52 37.91
C PRO A 47 -0.10 -14.36 38.16
N SER A 48 1.02 -14.29 37.45
CA SER A 48 1.88 -13.10 37.49
C SER A 48 1.17 -11.94 36.79
N SER A 49 0.95 -10.88 37.56
CA SER A 49 0.46 -9.57 37.12
C SER A 49 1.27 -8.99 35.97
N PHE A 50 0.57 -8.34 35.02
CA PHE A 50 1.06 -7.40 34.00
C PHE A 50 2.57 -7.15 34.03
N ASP A 51 3.33 -7.97 33.29
CA ASP A 51 4.79 -7.92 33.33
C ASP A 51 5.37 -7.54 31.97
N GLN A 52 6.61 -7.05 31.97
CA GLN A 52 7.42 -6.59 30.83
C GLN A 52 7.45 -7.54 29.60
N LEU A 53 6.95 -8.77 29.74
CA LEU A 53 6.87 -9.80 28.69
C LEU A 53 5.83 -9.50 27.60
N ASP A 54 4.72 -8.81 27.90
CA ASP A 54 3.65 -8.60 26.91
C ASP A 54 4.05 -7.64 25.77
N TRP A 55 5.00 -6.74 26.03
CA TRP A 55 5.46 -5.73 25.07
C TRP A 55 6.67 -6.16 24.26
N LEU A 56 7.38 -7.20 24.72
CA LEU A 56 8.61 -7.68 24.12
C LEU A 56 8.39 -8.22 22.68
N PRO A 57 7.32 -8.98 22.37
CA PRO A 57 7.00 -9.37 21.00
C PRO A 57 6.74 -8.18 20.07
N VAL A 58 6.02 -7.17 20.55
CA VAL A 58 5.66 -5.97 19.79
C VAL A 58 6.91 -5.13 19.51
N GLY A 59 7.76 -4.94 20.52
CA GLY A 59 9.03 -4.24 20.37
C GLY A 59 9.96 -4.93 19.38
N LEU A 60 10.10 -6.26 19.46
CA LEU A 60 10.92 -7.04 18.52
C LEU A 60 10.39 -6.98 17.10
N PHE A 61 9.07 -7.07 16.92
CA PHE A 61 8.43 -6.91 15.61
C PHE A 61 8.72 -5.52 15.02
N LEU A 62 8.54 -4.45 15.80
CA LEU A 62 8.73 -3.08 15.35
C LEU A 62 10.20 -2.76 15.04
N VAL A 63 11.13 -3.17 15.89
CA VAL A 63 12.57 -2.99 15.65
C VAL A 63 13.01 -3.75 14.42
N SER A 64 12.59 -5.01 14.27
CA SER A 64 12.93 -5.79 13.08
C SER A 64 12.31 -5.18 11.81
N LYS A 65 11.06 -4.72 11.86
CA LYS A 65 10.40 -4.02 10.74
C LYS A 65 11.16 -2.75 10.36
N LEU A 66 11.56 -1.94 11.34
CA LEU A 66 12.31 -0.70 11.14
C LEU A 66 13.66 -0.96 10.49
N VAL A 67 14.44 -1.92 11.01
CA VAL A 67 15.75 -2.28 10.45
C VAL A 67 15.59 -2.81 9.02
N ALA A 68 14.65 -3.73 8.81
CA ALA A 68 14.42 -4.34 7.51
C ALA A 68 14.03 -3.31 6.44
N HIS A 69 13.05 -2.43 6.74
CA HIS A 69 12.62 -1.39 5.80
C HIS A 69 13.67 -0.31 5.59
N THR A 70 14.45 0.05 6.61
CA THR A 70 15.53 1.04 6.45
C THR A 70 16.62 0.50 5.53
N LEU A 71 17.00 -0.77 5.67
CA LEU A 71 17.96 -1.44 4.78
C LEU A 71 17.39 -1.57 3.35
N LEU A 72 16.11 -1.90 3.22
CA LEU A 72 15.45 -1.92 1.92
C LEU A 72 15.45 -0.53 1.29
N GLY A 73 15.11 0.53 2.04
CA GLY A 73 15.13 1.91 1.57
C GLY A 73 16.52 2.36 1.15
N PHE A 74 17.55 1.96 1.89
CA PHE A 74 18.95 2.20 1.51
C PHE A 74 19.27 1.56 0.16
N LEU A 75 18.93 0.28 0.00
CA LEU A 75 19.15 -0.48 -1.22
C LEU A 75 18.37 0.14 -2.40
N LEU A 76 17.09 0.41 -2.22
CA LEU A 76 16.23 1.01 -3.23
C LEU A 76 16.67 2.41 -3.65
N GLY A 77 17.09 3.26 -2.70
CA GLY A 77 17.63 4.59 -3.00
C GLY A 77 18.97 4.52 -3.73
N TRP A 78 19.81 3.51 -3.43
CA TRP A 78 21.03 3.25 -4.17
C TRP A 78 20.74 2.78 -5.61
N LEU A 79 19.85 1.79 -5.79
CA LEU A 79 19.44 1.29 -7.10
C LEU A 79 18.72 2.36 -7.94
N GLY A 80 17.98 3.26 -7.30
CA GLY A 80 17.24 4.34 -7.97
C GLY A 80 18.12 5.32 -8.73
N SER A 81 19.41 5.41 -8.40
CA SER A 81 20.38 6.18 -9.20
C SER A 81 20.69 5.54 -10.57
N GLN A 82 20.34 4.26 -10.78
CA GLN A 82 20.71 3.48 -11.96
C GLN A 82 19.53 2.81 -12.67
N MET A 83 18.36 2.67 -12.03
CA MET A 83 17.26 1.85 -12.56
C MET A 83 15.87 2.45 -12.31
N GLU A 84 15.11 2.66 -13.38
CA GLU A 84 13.67 2.89 -13.31
C GLU A 84 12.91 1.54 -13.35
N LEU A 85 12.15 1.23 -12.29
CA LEU A 85 11.32 0.03 -12.26
C LEU A 85 10.23 0.09 -13.36
N SER A 86 10.22 -0.93 -14.23
CA SER A 86 9.22 -1.08 -15.28
C SER A 86 7.80 -1.21 -14.70
N LEU A 87 6.80 -0.75 -15.46
CA LEU A 87 5.40 -0.86 -15.05
C LEU A 87 4.98 -2.32 -14.85
N THR A 88 5.45 -3.22 -15.72
CA THR A 88 5.15 -4.67 -15.65
C THR A 88 5.60 -5.28 -14.33
N LEU A 89 6.82 -4.95 -13.87
CA LEU A 89 7.35 -5.51 -12.63
C LEU A 89 6.56 -5.01 -11.41
N ARG A 90 6.15 -3.75 -11.42
CA ARG A 90 5.27 -3.20 -10.36
C ARG A 90 3.92 -3.90 -10.32
N LEU A 91 3.26 -4.05 -11.47
CA LEU A 91 1.97 -4.72 -11.56
C LEU A 91 2.06 -6.20 -11.17
N PHE A 92 3.17 -6.87 -11.49
CA PHE A 92 3.44 -8.23 -11.04
C PHE A 92 3.50 -8.33 -9.51
N PHE A 93 4.30 -7.48 -8.86
CA PHE A 93 4.39 -7.47 -7.39
C PHE A 93 3.08 -7.02 -6.72
N GLN A 94 2.35 -6.08 -7.31
CA GLN A 94 1.03 -5.67 -6.82
C GLN A 94 0.01 -6.82 -6.94
N GLY A 95 0.03 -7.58 -8.04
CA GLY A 95 -0.83 -8.76 -8.23
C GLY A 95 -0.48 -9.88 -7.26
N PHE A 96 0.81 -10.15 -7.05
CA PHE A 96 1.28 -11.10 -6.05
C PHE A 96 0.83 -10.69 -4.63
N ALA A 97 0.99 -9.42 -4.27
CA ALA A 97 0.53 -8.90 -2.99
C ALA A 97 -0.99 -9.03 -2.82
N ALA A 98 -1.77 -8.71 -3.85
CA ALA A 98 -3.23 -8.84 -3.82
C ALA A 98 -3.68 -10.30 -3.62
N LEU A 99 -3.07 -11.25 -4.34
CA LEU A 99 -3.33 -12.69 -4.17
C LEU A 99 -2.99 -13.14 -2.73
N PHE A 100 -1.86 -12.68 -2.20
CA PHE A 100 -1.43 -12.99 -0.84
C PHE A 100 -2.40 -12.43 0.22
N MET A 101 -2.91 -11.21 0.03
CA MET A 101 -3.92 -10.61 0.91
C MET A 101 -5.21 -11.44 0.93
N LEU A 102 -5.69 -11.88 -0.23
CA LEU A 102 -6.88 -12.73 -0.33
C LEU A 102 -6.65 -14.10 0.33
N ALA A 103 -5.48 -14.70 0.11
CA ALA A 103 -5.12 -15.97 0.75
C ALA A 103 -5.03 -15.84 2.28
N THR A 104 -4.48 -14.73 2.77
CA THR A 104 -4.39 -14.44 4.22
C THR A 104 -5.78 -14.22 4.81
N ALA A 105 -6.67 -13.51 4.11
CA ALA A 105 -8.04 -13.33 4.57
C ALA A 105 -8.83 -14.66 4.60
N ALA A 106 -8.64 -15.51 3.59
CA ALA A 106 -9.24 -16.85 3.56
C ALA A 106 -8.72 -17.74 4.71
N ASN A 107 -7.44 -17.58 5.09
CA ASN A 107 -6.87 -18.21 6.28
C ASN A 107 -7.52 -17.72 7.58
N LEU A 108 -7.68 -16.40 7.75
CA LEU A 108 -8.34 -15.81 8.92
C LEU A 108 -9.81 -16.27 9.06
N LEU A 109 -10.51 -16.44 7.95
CA LEU A 109 -11.88 -16.97 7.90
C LEU A 109 -11.97 -18.49 8.10
N GLN A 110 -10.82 -19.19 8.19
CA GLN A 110 -10.74 -20.65 8.32
C GLN A 110 -11.55 -21.41 7.24
N LEU A 111 -11.64 -20.88 6.02
CA LEU A 111 -12.49 -21.43 4.95
C LEU A 111 -12.06 -22.82 4.50
N HIS A 112 -10.75 -23.09 4.47
CA HIS A 112 -10.22 -24.40 4.07
C HIS A 112 -8.82 -24.65 4.68
N PRO A 113 -8.48 -25.89 5.10
CA PRO A 113 -7.17 -26.22 5.68
C PRO A 113 -5.97 -25.89 4.80
N LEU A 114 -6.16 -25.85 3.47
CA LEU A 114 -5.13 -25.53 2.48
C LEU A 114 -4.55 -24.12 2.68
N PHE A 115 -5.38 -23.14 3.11
CA PHE A 115 -4.92 -21.76 3.32
C PHE A 115 -3.97 -21.62 4.51
N ARG A 116 -3.91 -22.62 5.41
CA ARG A 116 -2.93 -22.66 6.50
C ARG A 116 -1.49 -22.89 6.01
N TYR A 117 -1.31 -23.45 4.81
CA TYR A 117 0.01 -23.66 4.21
C TYR A 117 0.49 -22.48 3.36
N ILE A 118 -0.43 -21.64 2.87
CA ILE A 118 -0.10 -20.51 1.98
C ILE A 118 0.45 -19.30 2.77
N VAL A 119 0.02 -19.12 4.01
CA VAL A 119 0.61 -18.13 4.91
C VAL A 119 1.93 -18.70 5.45
N PHE A 120 3.06 -18.17 4.97
CA PHE A 120 4.43 -18.63 5.21
C PHE A 120 4.65 -19.12 6.65
N GLN A 121 4.61 -20.44 6.85
CA GLN A 121 5.12 -21.04 8.08
C GLN A 121 6.63 -21.23 7.92
N PRO A 122 7.47 -20.90 8.93
CA PRO A 122 8.90 -21.06 8.81
C PRO A 122 9.25 -22.52 8.43
N PRO A 123 10.10 -22.76 7.41
CA PRO A 123 10.41 -24.11 6.95
C PRO A 123 10.93 -24.99 8.08
N LYS A 124 10.67 -26.30 8.01
CA LYS A 124 11.00 -27.28 9.08
C LYS A 124 12.45 -27.22 9.54
N PHE A 125 13.37 -26.75 8.69
CA PHE A 125 14.77 -26.50 9.04
C PHE A 125 14.95 -25.33 10.03
N ILE A 126 14.33 -24.18 9.75
CA ILE A 126 14.30 -23.02 10.66
C ILE A 126 13.54 -23.39 11.94
N GLN A 127 12.42 -24.10 11.81
CA GLN A 127 11.64 -24.55 12.95
C GLN A 127 12.43 -25.52 13.86
N ARG A 128 13.27 -26.40 13.29
CA ARG A 128 14.19 -27.28 14.06
C ARG A 128 15.31 -26.50 14.73
N MET A 129 15.92 -25.55 14.04
CA MET A 129 16.98 -24.69 14.59
C MET A 129 16.49 -23.92 15.84
N VAL A 130 15.23 -23.49 15.82
CA VAL A 130 14.59 -22.75 16.93
C VAL A 130 14.00 -23.70 17.99
N ARG A 131 13.79 -24.99 17.68
CA ARG A 131 13.22 -25.97 18.62
C ARG A 131 14.13 -26.30 19.81
N ASN A 132 15.43 -26.03 19.70
CA ASN A 132 16.41 -26.30 20.75
C ASN A 132 16.51 -25.20 21.82
N SER A 133 15.69 -24.15 21.77
CA SER A 133 15.67 -23.12 22.81
C SER A 133 14.25 -22.61 23.07
N THR A 134 13.67 -23.00 24.21
CA THR A 134 12.29 -22.68 24.61
C THR A 134 12.06 -21.18 24.81
N LYS A 135 13.11 -20.42 25.17
CA LYS A 135 13.07 -18.94 25.27
C LYS A 135 13.20 -18.22 23.92
N SER A 136 13.81 -18.83 22.91
CA SER A 136 14.00 -18.17 21.61
C SER A 136 12.75 -18.19 20.74
N LYS A 137 11.82 -19.14 20.91
CA LYS A 137 10.56 -19.19 20.15
C LYS A 137 9.68 -17.95 20.35
N ALA A 138 9.58 -17.46 21.59
CA ALA A 138 8.78 -16.30 21.95
C ALA A 138 9.33 -15.00 21.34
N LEU A 139 10.66 -14.91 21.15
CA LEU A 139 11.34 -13.71 20.65
C LEU A 139 11.59 -13.74 19.14
N PHE A 140 11.80 -14.94 18.57
CA PHE A 140 12.21 -15.10 17.18
C PHE A 140 11.04 -14.96 16.19
N THR A 141 9.84 -15.43 16.58
CA THR A 141 8.65 -15.41 15.69
C THR A 141 8.21 -13.97 15.36
N PRO A 142 8.09 -13.05 16.34
CA PRO A 142 7.75 -11.65 16.06
C PRO A 142 8.84 -10.92 15.25
N ALA A 143 10.12 -11.22 15.50
CA ALA A 143 11.24 -10.65 14.76
C ALA A 143 11.24 -11.08 13.29
N ILE A 144 11.10 -12.38 12.99
CA ILE A 144 10.98 -12.84 11.60
C ILE A 144 9.78 -12.20 10.92
N LEU A 145 8.63 -12.12 11.60
CA LEU A 145 7.45 -11.50 11.00
C LEU A 145 7.74 -10.03 10.65
N GLY A 146 8.41 -9.31 11.55
CA GLY A 146 8.88 -7.95 11.30
C GLY A 146 9.79 -7.86 10.08
N LEU A 147 10.73 -8.79 9.90
CA LEU A 147 11.58 -8.85 8.70
C LEU A 147 10.78 -9.18 7.43
N LEU A 148 9.86 -10.13 7.52
CA LEU A 148 9.01 -10.57 6.41
C LEU A 148 8.00 -9.51 5.97
N THR A 149 7.78 -8.45 6.75
CA THR A 149 6.89 -7.35 6.34
C THR A 149 7.32 -6.67 5.04
N ILE A 150 8.60 -6.77 4.65
CA ILE A 150 9.08 -6.35 3.32
C ILE A 150 8.33 -7.06 2.18
N PHE A 151 8.04 -8.35 2.34
CA PHE A 151 7.34 -9.15 1.34
C PHE A 151 5.82 -9.01 1.42
N ILE A 152 5.33 -8.22 2.38
CA ILE A 152 3.93 -7.96 2.67
C ILE A 152 3.70 -6.44 2.54
N PRO A 153 3.99 -5.82 1.38
CA PRO A 153 3.89 -4.37 1.23
C PRO A 153 2.42 -3.95 1.16
N CYS A 154 2.05 -2.94 1.96
CA CYS A 154 0.79 -2.22 1.79
C CYS A 154 0.96 -1.16 0.69
N GLY A 155 -0.11 -0.74 -0.01
CA GLY A 155 0.02 0.17 -1.17
C GLY A 155 0.70 1.51 -0.86
N VAL A 156 0.57 2.00 0.38
CA VAL A 156 1.32 3.18 0.84
C VAL A 156 2.81 2.88 0.98
N THR A 157 3.19 1.68 1.43
CA THR A 157 4.60 1.25 1.49
C THR A 157 5.18 1.19 0.08
N GLN A 158 4.44 0.67 -0.90
CA GLN A 158 4.88 0.67 -2.31
C GLN A 158 5.11 2.09 -2.84
N ALA A 159 4.24 3.05 -2.50
CA ALA A 159 4.45 4.45 -2.88
C ALA A 159 5.71 5.04 -2.24
N MET A 160 5.98 4.73 -0.97
CA MET A 160 7.19 5.18 -0.29
C MET A 160 8.45 4.49 -0.82
N GLU A 161 8.37 3.22 -1.22
CA GLU A 161 9.47 2.49 -1.87
C GLU A 161 9.80 3.12 -3.22
N VAL A 162 8.77 3.47 -4.00
CA VAL A 162 8.93 4.22 -5.25
C VAL A 162 9.55 5.59 -4.97
N LEU A 163 9.13 6.28 -3.91
CA LEU A 163 9.72 7.55 -3.49
C LEU A 163 11.19 7.41 -3.04
N ALA A 164 11.53 6.29 -2.38
CA ALA A 164 12.91 5.98 -2.03
C ALA A 164 13.75 5.77 -3.30
N ILE A 165 13.21 5.07 -4.31
CA ILE A 165 13.87 4.90 -5.62
C ILE A 165 14.03 6.26 -6.33
N THR A 166 12.98 7.10 -6.40
CA THR A 166 13.09 8.42 -7.05
C THR A 166 14.07 9.34 -6.35
N SER A 167 14.32 9.15 -5.06
CA SER A 167 15.29 9.97 -4.33
C SER A 167 16.70 9.85 -4.91
N GLY A 168 17.03 8.76 -5.62
CA GLY A 168 18.32 8.53 -6.26
C GLY A 168 19.51 8.49 -5.31
N ASN A 169 19.26 8.50 -3.99
CA ASN A 169 20.28 8.59 -2.96
C ASN A 169 19.99 7.53 -1.89
N ALA A 170 20.97 6.67 -1.62
CA ALA A 170 20.84 5.58 -0.66
C ALA A 170 20.47 6.06 0.76
N VAL A 171 21.13 7.11 1.25
CA VAL A 171 20.85 7.68 2.58
C VAL A 171 19.44 8.26 2.62
N MET A 172 19.03 8.95 1.55
CA MET A 172 17.70 9.53 1.49
C MET A 172 16.60 8.46 1.44
N GLY A 173 16.79 7.41 0.64
CA GLY A 173 15.89 6.25 0.60
C GLY A 173 15.76 5.56 1.96
N ALA A 174 16.87 5.40 2.69
CA ALA A 174 16.88 4.87 4.05
C ALA A 174 16.08 5.76 5.01
N LEU A 175 16.28 7.08 4.97
CA LEU A 175 15.56 8.03 5.81
C LEU A 175 14.05 8.05 5.52
N ILE A 176 13.64 7.97 4.25
CA ILE A 176 12.22 7.91 3.87
C ILE A 176 11.56 6.67 4.52
N MET A 177 12.16 5.49 4.36
CA MET A 177 11.64 4.26 4.96
C MET A 177 11.68 4.31 6.50
N PHE A 178 12.74 4.83 7.08
CA PHE A 178 12.90 4.96 8.52
C PHE A 178 11.79 5.82 9.13
N PHE A 179 11.60 7.05 8.64
CA PHE A 179 10.56 7.95 9.16
C PHE A 179 9.14 7.42 8.87
N PHE A 180 8.93 6.76 7.72
CA PHE A 180 7.66 6.10 7.41
C PHE A 180 7.33 5.01 8.43
N VAL A 181 8.27 4.08 8.69
CA VAL A 181 8.04 2.99 9.65
C VAL A 181 7.90 3.54 11.07
N LEU A 182 8.72 4.52 11.46
CA LEU A 182 8.61 5.20 12.75
C LEU A 182 7.22 5.84 12.92
N GLY A 183 6.65 6.40 11.85
CA GLY A 183 5.27 6.87 11.80
C GLY A 183 4.23 5.77 12.01
N THR A 184 4.44 4.57 11.46
CA THR A 184 3.52 3.44 11.67
C THR A 184 3.61 2.82 13.08
N SER A 185 4.75 2.97 13.76
CA SER A 185 5.03 2.30 15.04
C SER A 185 4.01 2.56 16.16
N PRO A 186 3.53 3.79 16.42
CA PRO A 186 2.53 4.05 17.46
C PRO A 186 1.24 3.25 17.26
N LEU A 187 0.81 3.09 16.01
CA LEU A 187 -0.40 2.34 15.65
C LEU A 187 -0.25 0.83 15.91
N PHE A 188 0.90 0.26 15.55
CA PHE A 188 1.22 -1.15 15.82
C PHE A 188 1.45 -1.42 17.31
N ALA A 189 2.07 -0.48 18.03
CA ALA A 189 2.22 -0.57 19.48
C ALA A 189 0.84 -0.56 20.18
N ALA A 190 -0.03 0.37 19.79
CA ALA A 190 -1.40 0.44 20.30
C ALA A 190 -2.19 -0.85 20.01
N LEU A 191 -2.06 -1.39 18.79
CA LEU A 191 -2.70 -2.66 18.44
C LEU A 191 -2.17 -3.83 19.29
N GLY A 192 -0.85 -3.90 19.52
CA GLY A 192 -0.24 -4.93 20.35
C GLY A 192 -0.80 -4.94 21.77
N VAL A 193 -0.89 -3.75 22.39
CA VAL A 193 -1.47 -3.58 23.73
C VAL A 193 -2.96 -3.91 23.75
N ALA A 194 -3.71 -3.43 22.76
CA ALA A 194 -5.13 -3.72 22.65
C ALA A 194 -5.36 -5.23 22.54
N THR A 195 -4.60 -5.92 21.68
CA THR A 195 -4.71 -7.37 21.48
C THR A 195 -4.40 -8.15 22.75
N ALA A 196 -3.39 -7.74 23.53
CA ALA A 196 -3.05 -8.39 24.80
C ALA A 196 -4.19 -8.30 25.84
N LYS A 197 -4.97 -7.21 25.80
CA LYS A 197 -6.12 -6.97 26.70
C LYS A 197 -7.47 -7.44 26.15
N LEU A 198 -7.52 -7.92 24.92
CA LEU A 198 -8.76 -8.32 24.26
C LEU A 198 -9.29 -9.64 24.83
N SER A 199 -10.61 -9.71 25.05
CA SER A 199 -11.29 -10.96 25.41
C SER A 199 -11.43 -11.89 24.20
N GLU A 200 -11.54 -13.19 24.45
CA GLU A 200 -11.67 -14.24 23.42
C GLU A 200 -12.81 -13.96 22.41
N THR A 201 -13.95 -13.47 22.87
CA THR A 201 -15.09 -13.13 22.00
C THR A 201 -14.79 -11.93 21.10
N PHE A 202 -14.09 -10.91 21.62
CA PHE A 202 -13.73 -9.72 20.85
C PHE A 202 -12.61 -10.03 19.85
N ARG A 203 -11.72 -10.97 20.19
CA ARG A 203 -10.67 -11.51 19.30
C ARG A 203 -11.26 -12.13 18.03
N GLN A 204 -12.28 -12.98 18.15
CA GLN A 204 -12.92 -13.60 16.97
C GLN A 204 -13.63 -12.57 16.08
N SER A 205 -14.35 -11.60 16.65
CA SER A 205 -14.99 -10.53 15.90
C SER A 205 -13.96 -9.65 15.19
N PHE A 206 -12.86 -9.30 15.88
CA PHE A 206 -11.76 -8.54 15.31
C PHE A 206 -11.13 -9.24 14.11
N LEU A 207 -10.85 -10.55 14.20
CA LEU A 207 -10.28 -11.32 13.09
C LEU A 207 -11.22 -11.37 11.86
N LYS A 208 -12.53 -11.47 12.07
CA LYS A 208 -13.52 -11.41 10.97
C LYS A 208 -13.55 -10.05 10.29
N ILE A 209 -13.50 -8.96 11.06
CA ILE A 209 -13.43 -7.59 10.53
C ILE A 209 -12.12 -7.40 9.75
N ALA A 210 -10.98 -7.81 10.32
CA ALA A 210 -9.68 -7.74 9.65
C ALA A 210 -9.69 -8.53 8.33
N ALA A 211 -10.27 -9.72 8.30
CA ALA A 211 -10.42 -10.51 7.08
C ALA A 211 -11.32 -9.82 6.04
N ALA A 212 -12.45 -9.23 6.45
CA ALA A 212 -13.33 -8.48 5.54
C ALA A 212 -12.63 -7.26 4.93
N VAL A 213 -11.89 -6.50 5.74
CA VAL A 213 -11.06 -5.38 5.28
C VAL A 213 -9.97 -5.86 4.33
N LEU A 214 -9.30 -6.98 4.64
CA LEU A 214 -8.28 -7.56 3.76
C LEU A 214 -8.85 -8.04 2.42
N ILE A 215 -10.04 -8.63 2.40
CA ILE A 215 -10.74 -8.99 1.17
C ILE A 215 -11.04 -7.73 0.36
N PHE A 216 -11.61 -6.71 1.01
CA PHE A 216 -11.92 -5.45 0.35
C PHE A 216 -10.66 -4.80 -0.27
N LEU A 217 -9.56 -4.71 0.47
CA LEU A 217 -8.29 -4.17 -0.02
C LEU A 217 -7.67 -5.04 -1.11
N GLY A 218 -7.73 -6.37 -0.99
CA GLY A 218 -7.23 -7.30 -2.01
C GLY A 218 -7.99 -7.18 -3.33
N LEU A 219 -9.33 -7.15 -3.28
CA LEU A 219 -10.18 -6.93 -4.45
C LEU A 219 -9.97 -5.54 -5.05
N SER A 220 -9.80 -4.52 -4.21
CA SER A 220 -9.52 -3.15 -4.67
C SER A 220 -8.16 -3.06 -5.37
N SER A 221 -7.14 -3.77 -4.86
CA SER A 221 -5.83 -3.85 -5.50
C SER A 221 -5.88 -4.57 -6.85
N LEU A 222 -6.64 -5.68 -6.95
CA LEU A 222 -6.87 -6.36 -8.23
C LEU A 222 -7.60 -5.46 -9.23
N ASN A 223 -8.64 -4.76 -8.78
CA ASN A 223 -9.32 -3.77 -9.62
C ASN A 223 -8.35 -2.66 -10.06
N GLY A 224 -7.49 -2.18 -9.16
CA GLY A 224 -6.46 -1.20 -9.48
C GLY A 224 -5.51 -1.65 -10.59
N ILE A 225 -5.13 -2.93 -10.61
CA ILE A 225 -4.32 -3.51 -11.71
C ILE A 225 -5.09 -3.46 -13.03
N LEU A 226 -6.37 -3.86 -13.02
CA LEU A 226 -7.23 -3.83 -14.21
C LEU A 226 -7.42 -2.40 -14.74
N VAL A 227 -7.61 -1.44 -13.83
CA VAL A 227 -7.70 0.00 -14.11
C VAL A 227 -6.43 0.50 -14.80
N VAL A 228 -5.24 0.17 -14.25
CA VAL A 228 -3.94 0.60 -14.80
C VAL A 228 -3.65 -0.05 -16.16
N LEU A 229 -4.12 -1.28 -16.37
CA LEU A 229 -4.03 -1.98 -17.65
C LEU A 229 -5.06 -1.51 -18.69
N ASP A 230 -5.95 -0.58 -18.32
CA ASP A 230 -7.08 -0.11 -19.12
C ASP A 230 -7.99 -1.27 -19.62
N ALA A 231 -8.22 -2.25 -18.74
CA ALA A 231 -9.07 -3.39 -19.06
C ALA A 231 -10.52 -2.95 -19.38
N PRO A 232 -11.21 -3.61 -20.34
CA PRO A 232 -12.58 -3.26 -20.73
C PRO A 232 -13.60 -3.52 -19.61
N LEU A 233 -13.32 -4.49 -18.72
CA LEU A 233 -14.14 -4.83 -17.56
C LEU A 233 -13.42 -4.37 -16.29
N THR A 234 -13.90 -3.27 -15.72
CA THR A 234 -13.40 -2.69 -14.46
C THR A 234 -14.60 -2.35 -13.58
N PHE A 235 -14.49 -2.49 -12.25
CA PHE A 235 -15.60 -2.18 -11.34
C PHE A 235 -16.15 -0.75 -11.57
N GLN A 236 -15.26 0.22 -11.79
CA GLN A 236 -15.63 1.61 -12.13
C GLN A 236 -16.47 1.69 -13.42
N LYS A 237 -15.99 1.16 -14.56
CA LYS A 237 -16.72 1.20 -15.83
C LYS A 237 -18.11 0.51 -15.75
N VAL A 238 -18.30 -0.43 -14.81
CA VAL A 238 -19.58 -1.11 -14.56
C VAL A 238 -20.49 -0.33 -13.59
N THR A 239 -19.94 0.35 -12.57
CA THR A 239 -20.73 1.11 -11.58
C THR A 239 -20.97 2.57 -11.97
N ASP A 240 -20.12 3.16 -12.82
CA ASP A 240 -20.21 4.55 -13.30
C ASP A 240 -21.60 4.92 -13.85
N PRO A 241 -22.32 4.06 -14.62
CA PRO A 241 -23.68 4.37 -15.07
C PRO A 241 -24.67 4.52 -13.91
N ILE A 242 -24.46 3.79 -12.82
CA ILE A 242 -25.35 3.74 -11.66
C ILE A 242 -25.05 4.90 -10.71
N THR A 243 -23.78 5.15 -10.39
CA THR A 243 -23.39 6.28 -9.53
C THR A 243 -23.61 7.63 -10.20
N TYR A 244 -23.46 7.76 -11.53
CA TYR A 244 -23.80 8.97 -12.29
C TYR A 244 -25.28 9.36 -12.14
N TYR A 245 -26.17 8.38 -11.95
CA TYR A 245 -27.58 8.64 -11.72
C TYR A 245 -27.88 9.28 -10.36
N PHE A 246 -27.00 9.09 -9.36
CA PHE A 246 -27.17 9.57 -7.98
C PHE A 246 -26.14 10.64 -7.55
N SER A 247 -25.19 11.02 -8.40
CA SER A 247 -24.14 12.01 -8.10
C SER A 247 -24.57 13.45 -8.41
N THR A 248 -24.20 14.39 -7.54
CA THR A 248 -24.32 15.84 -7.72
C THR A 248 -23.49 16.40 -8.89
N GLU A 249 -22.65 15.59 -9.53
CA GLU A 249 -21.90 15.93 -10.76
C GLU A 249 -22.80 16.20 -11.98
N ARG A 250 -24.06 15.72 -11.99
CA ARG A 250 -25.07 16.12 -12.99
C ARG A 250 -25.39 17.63 -12.98
N LEU A 251 -25.10 18.33 -11.88
CA LEU A 251 -25.34 19.78 -11.74
C LEU A 251 -24.07 20.60 -12.02
N GLN A 252 -22.90 19.95 -12.13
CA GLN A 252 -21.60 20.61 -12.24
C GLN A 252 -20.98 20.40 -13.63
N GLU A 253 -21.79 20.50 -14.68
CA GLU A 253 -21.36 20.48 -16.08
C GLU A 253 -20.54 21.74 -16.50
N ARG A 254 -20.04 22.52 -15.53
CA ARG A 254 -19.43 23.83 -15.76
C ARG A 254 -18.21 24.10 -14.87
N ILE A 255 -17.34 23.11 -14.66
CA ILE A 255 -15.93 23.41 -14.38
C ILE A 255 -15.14 22.96 -15.60
N GLU A 256 -14.86 23.98 -16.42
CA GLU A 256 -14.23 23.95 -17.71
C GLU A 256 -12.85 23.29 -17.66
N THR A 257 -12.59 22.53 -18.71
CA THR A 257 -11.28 22.01 -19.08
C THR A 257 -10.28 23.17 -19.20
N GLN A 258 -9.23 23.20 -18.37
CA GLN A 258 -8.06 24.06 -18.59
C GLN A 258 -7.21 23.54 -19.76
N THR A 259 -7.81 23.34 -20.92
CA THR A 259 -7.07 23.11 -22.18
C THR A 259 -6.83 24.45 -22.84
N ARG A 260 -5.61 24.95 -22.71
CA ARG A 260 -5.20 26.18 -23.37
C ARG A 260 -4.56 25.83 -24.70
N MET A 261 -5.03 26.45 -25.78
CA MET A 261 -4.37 26.39 -27.08
C MET A 261 -3.25 27.43 -27.09
N VAL A 262 -2.00 27.00 -27.26
CA VAL A 262 -0.83 27.87 -27.40
C VAL A 262 -0.03 27.37 -28.61
N ASP A 263 0.18 28.23 -29.61
CA ASP A 263 0.95 27.92 -30.82
C ASP A 263 0.55 26.62 -31.55
N GLY A 264 -0.76 26.32 -31.58
CA GLY A 264 -1.30 25.11 -32.21
C GLY A 264 -1.19 23.83 -31.38
N VAL A 265 -0.70 23.91 -30.14
CA VAL A 265 -0.59 22.80 -29.18
C VAL A 265 -1.61 22.96 -28.06
N GLN A 266 -2.25 21.85 -27.68
CA GLN A 266 -3.18 21.76 -26.56
C GLN A 266 -2.41 21.57 -25.25
N GLN A 267 -2.28 22.60 -24.44
CA GLN A 267 -1.66 22.50 -23.12
C GLN A 267 -2.69 22.04 -22.10
N VAL A 268 -2.37 20.94 -21.41
CA VAL A 268 -3.16 20.36 -20.33
C VAL A 268 -2.29 20.32 -19.09
N VAL A 269 -2.78 20.89 -17.98
CA VAL A 269 -2.10 20.79 -16.68
C VAL A 269 -2.97 19.95 -15.74
N ILE A 270 -2.38 18.93 -15.13
CA ILE A 270 -3.00 18.11 -14.09
C ILE A 270 -2.20 18.28 -12.80
N GLU A 271 -2.88 18.72 -11.75
CA GLU A 271 -2.35 18.70 -10.39
C GLU A 271 -2.61 17.34 -9.76
N ALA A 272 -1.53 16.62 -9.45
CA ALA A 272 -1.53 15.42 -8.63
C ALA A 272 -1.38 15.85 -7.16
N THR A 273 -2.39 15.56 -6.36
CA THR A 273 -2.45 15.85 -4.93
C THR A 273 -2.54 14.55 -4.13
N SER A 274 -2.35 14.63 -2.81
CA SER A 274 -2.56 13.49 -1.91
C SER A 274 -3.98 12.87 -2.00
N ASN A 275 -4.97 13.63 -2.47
CA ASN A 275 -6.36 13.20 -2.63
C ASN A 275 -6.74 12.81 -4.07
N GLY A 276 -5.76 12.74 -4.98
CA GLY A 276 -5.94 12.35 -6.38
C GLY A 276 -5.64 13.48 -7.37
N TYR A 277 -6.16 13.35 -8.60
CA TYR A 277 -5.89 14.26 -9.71
C TYR A 277 -6.94 15.35 -9.86
N SER A 278 -6.50 16.54 -10.25
CA SER A 278 -7.37 17.67 -10.59
C SER A 278 -6.80 18.41 -11.82
N PRO A 279 -7.60 18.67 -12.88
CA PRO A 279 -8.97 18.21 -13.07
C PRO A 279 -9.05 16.68 -13.32
N ARG A 280 -10.18 16.07 -12.96
CA ARG A 280 -10.43 14.63 -13.22
C ARG A 280 -10.96 14.34 -14.62
N HIS A 281 -11.44 15.36 -15.34
CA HIS A 281 -11.96 15.21 -16.68
C HIS A 281 -11.35 16.28 -17.60
N ILE A 282 -10.67 15.84 -18.65
CA ILE A 282 -10.04 16.72 -19.64
C ILE A 282 -10.54 16.39 -21.05
N LYS A 283 -10.74 17.40 -21.89
CA LYS A 283 -11.22 17.28 -23.27
C LYS A 283 -10.19 17.80 -24.25
N VAL A 284 -9.70 16.97 -25.17
CA VAL A 284 -8.72 17.36 -26.19
C VAL A 284 -9.23 17.01 -27.59
N LYS A 285 -8.83 17.74 -28.61
CA LYS A 285 -9.20 17.50 -30.01
C LYS A 285 -8.33 16.42 -30.63
N ALA A 286 -8.95 15.52 -31.38
CA ALA A 286 -8.24 14.55 -32.22
C ALA A 286 -7.37 15.26 -33.29
N GLY A 287 -6.19 14.69 -33.56
CA GLY A 287 -5.26 15.16 -34.59
C GLY A 287 -4.44 16.40 -34.21
N VAL A 288 -4.65 16.99 -33.03
CA VAL A 288 -3.90 18.18 -32.57
C VAL A 288 -2.93 17.78 -31.46
N PRO A 289 -1.64 18.16 -31.52
CA PRO A 289 -0.67 17.84 -30.48
C PRO A 289 -1.11 18.31 -29.10
N VAL A 290 -0.92 17.47 -28.09
CA VAL A 290 -1.21 17.74 -26.68
C VAL A 290 0.11 17.78 -25.92
N GLN A 291 0.33 18.85 -25.16
CA GLN A 291 1.37 18.93 -24.13
C GLN A 291 0.70 18.72 -22.78
N LEU A 292 0.88 17.52 -22.21
CA LEU A 292 0.35 17.15 -20.91
C LEU A 292 1.43 17.38 -19.85
N THR A 293 1.17 18.30 -18.94
CA THR A 293 1.99 18.60 -17.76
C THR A 293 1.31 18.05 -16.52
N VAL A 294 2.00 17.19 -15.79
CA VAL A 294 1.56 16.73 -14.47
C VAL A 294 2.44 17.41 -13.42
N GLN A 295 1.81 17.97 -12.40
CA GLN A 295 2.50 18.68 -11.31
C GLN A 295 2.12 18.07 -9.98
N THR A 296 3.08 17.92 -9.08
CA THR A 296 2.86 17.49 -7.70
C THR A 296 3.17 18.64 -6.75
N ARG A 297 2.41 18.72 -5.66
CA ARG A 297 2.70 19.62 -4.53
C ARG A 297 2.56 18.83 -3.23
N ASP A 298 3.69 18.59 -2.57
CA ASP A 298 3.79 17.78 -1.34
C ASP A 298 3.00 16.45 -1.41
N THR A 299 3.11 15.75 -2.54
CA THR A 299 2.36 14.52 -2.80
C THR A 299 3.22 13.30 -2.52
N TYR A 300 2.90 12.63 -1.41
CA TYR A 300 3.62 11.44 -0.93
C TYR A 300 2.79 10.16 -1.07
N THR A 301 1.67 10.21 -1.77
CA THR A 301 0.77 9.06 -1.98
C THR A 301 1.01 8.42 -3.35
N CYS A 302 0.24 7.37 -3.67
CA CYS A 302 0.27 6.74 -5.00
C CYS A 302 0.02 7.71 -6.16
N ALA A 303 -0.58 8.87 -5.92
CA ALA A 303 -0.83 9.90 -6.93
C ALA A 303 0.45 10.52 -7.53
N SER A 304 1.61 10.37 -6.85
CA SER A 304 2.93 10.79 -7.36
C SER A 304 3.38 10.07 -8.63
N VAL A 305 2.74 8.94 -8.97
CA VAL A 305 2.98 8.22 -10.22
C VAL A 305 1.73 8.31 -11.08
N PHE A 306 1.85 8.96 -12.24
CA PHE A 306 0.76 9.13 -13.20
C PHE A 306 0.91 8.10 -14.33
N VAL A 307 -0.18 7.43 -14.67
CA VAL A 307 -0.23 6.42 -15.75
C VAL A 307 -1.40 6.72 -16.68
N LEU A 308 -1.09 6.93 -17.97
CA LEU A 308 -2.05 7.04 -19.06
C LEU A 308 -1.68 5.98 -20.11
N LYS A 309 -2.24 4.78 -19.91
CA LYS A 309 -1.77 3.57 -20.59
C LYS A 309 -2.05 3.56 -22.09
N ALA A 310 -3.20 4.10 -22.52
CA ALA A 310 -3.61 4.14 -23.92
C ALA A 310 -2.59 4.85 -24.84
N PHE A 311 -1.86 5.83 -24.29
CA PHE A 311 -0.80 6.56 -25.00
C PHE A 311 0.61 6.14 -24.57
N ASN A 312 0.73 5.04 -23.81
CA ASN A 312 1.98 4.53 -23.23
C ASN A 312 2.75 5.58 -22.38
N ILE A 313 2.01 6.47 -21.71
CA ILE A 313 2.58 7.53 -20.88
C ILE A 313 2.62 7.06 -19.43
N LYS A 314 3.80 7.15 -18.83
CA LYS A 314 4.03 6.95 -17.39
C LYS A 314 4.96 8.06 -16.91
N MET A 315 4.54 8.80 -15.90
CA MET A 315 5.35 9.83 -15.25
C MET A 315 5.51 9.48 -13.78
N GLN A 316 6.73 9.63 -13.28
CA GLN A 316 7.05 9.36 -11.88
C GLN A 316 7.65 10.63 -11.31
N LEU A 317 6.84 11.31 -10.50
CA LEU A 317 7.14 12.64 -9.99
C LEU A 317 7.69 12.54 -8.56
N GLY A 318 8.60 13.44 -8.22
CA GLY A 318 8.94 13.71 -6.81
C GLY A 318 7.75 14.29 -6.03
N PRO A 319 7.89 14.57 -4.72
CA PRO A 319 6.78 15.15 -3.94
C PRO A 319 6.35 16.54 -4.41
N THR A 320 7.30 17.32 -4.93
CA THR A 320 7.06 18.64 -5.53
C THR A 320 7.89 18.70 -6.81
N ASP A 321 7.25 18.39 -7.92
CA ASP A 321 7.88 18.18 -9.24
C ASP A 321 6.87 18.48 -10.36
N SER A 322 7.38 18.73 -11.57
CA SER A 322 6.59 19.03 -12.76
C SER A 322 7.20 18.33 -13.97
N GLN A 323 6.44 17.42 -14.57
CA GLN A 323 6.86 16.67 -15.76
C GLN A 323 5.89 16.91 -16.90
N SER A 324 6.41 17.05 -18.13
CA SER A 324 5.60 17.26 -19.32
C SER A 324 5.91 16.24 -20.40
N VAL A 325 4.89 15.76 -21.11
CA VAL A 325 5.03 14.90 -22.29
C VAL A 325 4.17 15.43 -23.41
N SER A 326 4.65 15.27 -24.64
CA SER A 326 3.89 15.60 -25.85
C SER A 326 3.43 14.34 -26.56
N PHE A 327 2.16 14.31 -26.95
CA PHE A 327 1.58 13.24 -27.76
C PHE A 327 0.43 13.77 -28.62
N THR A 328 0.06 13.04 -29.66
CA THR A 328 -1.03 13.45 -30.57
C THR A 328 -2.10 12.35 -30.59
N PRO A 329 -3.27 12.58 -29.97
CA PRO A 329 -4.35 11.61 -30.02
C PRO A 329 -5.00 11.58 -31.41
N THR A 330 -5.10 10.40 -32.04
CA THR A 330 -5.70 10.23 -33.37
C THR A 330 -7.13 9.71 -33.31
N GLU A 331 -7.42 8.83 -32.35
CA GLU A 331 -8.72 8.18 -32.22
C GLU A 331 -9.59 8.87 -31.15
N LYS A 332 -10.83 9.18 -31.52
CA LYS A 332 -11.84 9.73 -30.60
C LYS A 332 -12.24 8.67 -29.59
N GLY A 333 -12.45 9.08 -28.35
CA GLY A 333 -12.80 8.16 -27.27
C GLY A 333 -12.47 8.70 -25.90
N LYS A 334 -12.81 7.92 -24.87
CA LYS A 334 -12.49 8.22 -23.48
C LYS A 334 -11.38 7.31 -23.01
N TYR A 335 -10.27 7.89 -22.60
CA TYR A 335 -9.08 7.21 -22.13
C TYR A 335 -8.87 7.49 -20.65
N SER A 336 -8.71 6.45 -19.84
CA SER A 336 -8.52 6.63 -18.40
C SER A 336 -7.04 6.88 -18.06
N PHE A 337 -6.80 7.87 -17.21
CA PHE A 337 -5.53 8.04 -16.52
C PHE A 337 -5.68 7.76 -15.03
N THR A 338 -4.61 7.27 -14.41
CA THR A 338 -4.70 6.59 -13.12
C THR A 338 -3.40 6.76 -12.32
N CYS A 339 -3.47 6.56 -11.01
CA CYS A 339 -2.27 6.41 -10.18
C CYS A 339 -1.68 5.01 -10.30
N VAL A 340 -0.45 4.77 -9.79
CA VAL A 340 0.18 3.43 -9.84
C VAL A 340 -0.66 2.32 -9.22
N MET A 341 -1.52 2.65 -8.26
CA MET A 341 -2.42 1.70 -7.60
C MET A 341 -3.77 1.57 -8.30
N GLY A 342 -4.05 2.34 -9.35
CA GLY A 342 -5.37 2.41 -10.00
C GLY A 342 -6.51 2.93 -9.10
N MET A 343 -6.17 3.55 -7.97
CA MET A 343 -7.13 4.04 -6.98
C MET A 343 -7.69 5.41 -7.32
N TYR A 344 -6.82 6.35 -7.71
CA TYR A 344 -7.22 7.67 -8.19
C TYR A 344 -7.26 7.62 -9.71
N THR A 345 -8.40 8.02 -10.28
CA THR A 345 -8.67 7.94 -11.71
C THR A 345 -9.18 9.26 -12.25
N GLY A 346 -8.95 9.49 -13.53
CA GLY A 346 -9.59 10.53 -14.32
C GLY A 346 -9.70 10.12 -15.79
N VAL A 347 -10.33 10.97 -16.58
CA VAL A 347 -10.68 10.70 -17.98
C VAL A 347 -10.12 11.78 -18.88
N LEU A 348 -9.41 11.35 -19.92
CA LEU A 348 -9.07 12.14 -21.09
C LEU A 348 -10.04 11.79 -22.22
N GLU A 349 -10.92 12.71 -22.56
CA GLU A 349 -11.88 12.60 -23.65
C GLU A 349 -11.29 13.25 -24.90
N VAL A 350 -11.13 12.47 -25.97
CA VAL A 350 -10.71 12.93 -27.29
C VAL A 350 -11.96 13.17 -28.15
N ILE A 351 -12.16 14.43 -28.57
CA ILE A 351 -13.33 14.90 -29.34
C ILE A 351 -13.04 15.20 -30.80
#